data_AF-A0A442R994-F1
#
_entry.id   AF-A0A442R994-F1
#
_cell.length_a   1.000
_cell.length_b   1.000
_cell.length_c   1.000
_cell.angle_alpha   90.00
_cell.angle_beta   90.00
_cell.angle_gamma   90.00
#
_symmetry.space_group_name_H-M   'P 1'
#
loop_
_entity.id
_entity.type
_entity.pdbx_description
1 polymer ?
#
loop_
_entity_poly.entity_id
_entity_poly.type
_entity_poly.pdbx_seq_one_letter_code
_entity_poly.pdbx_strand_id
1 'polypeptide(L)'
;RRMRAARLGHFKQLSDYDWHWPRRIDRAAVEDLMTLSFMNDAANIVFIGPNGVGKSTLARNVAHQALICGHTVLFRTASEMLGELAALDSDAALRRRLHHYAAADVLAIDEVGYLSYSNRHADLLFELISRRYEKRSTIITTNRPFADWSEVFPNAACVVSLVDRLMHRSEVISIEGDSYRFKEAAERSKAQREKRTSRSSGEKVPAA
;
A
#
# COMPACT_ATOMS: atom_id res chain seq x y z
N ARG A 1 3.27 -12.61 -17.85
CA ARG A 1 2.45 -13.46 -16.93
C ARG A 1 2.51 -12.99 -15.47
N ARG A 2 3.71 -12.73 -14.88
CA ARG A 2 3.87 -12.28 -13.48
C ARG A 2 3.28 -10.88 -13.18
N MET A 3 3.47 -9.90 -14.07
CA MET A 3 2.87 -8.55 -13.95
C MET A 3 1.35 -8.53 -13.77
N ARG A 4 0.61 -9.34 -14.54
CA ARG A 4 -0.85 -9.43 -14.40
C ARG A 4 -1.29 -10.08 -13.09
N ALA A 5 -0.50 -11.03 -12.56
CA ALA A 5 -0.80 -11.70 -11.30
C ALA A 5 -0.61 -10.78 -10.09
N ALA A 6 0.42 -9.92 -10.13
CA ALA A 6 0.71 -8.96 -9.07
C ALA A 6 -0.42 -7.95 -8.85
N ARG A 7 -1.14 -7.55 -9.91
CA ARG A 7 -2.18 -6.51 -9.91
C ARG A 7 -1.73 -5.17 -9.30
N LEU A 8 -0.54 -4.70 -9.67
CA LEU A 8 -0.01 -3.42 -9.20
C LEU A 8 -0.81 -2.20 -9.69
N GLY A 9 -1.54 -2.33 -10.81
CA GLY A 9 -2.26 -1.21 -11.42
C GLY A 9 -1.33 -0.15 -12.01
N HIS A 10 -1.87 1.04 -12.26
CA HIS A 10 -1.08 2.20 -12.68
C HIS A 10 -0.55 2.93 -11.44
N PHE A 11 0.73 3.30 -11.45
CA PHE A 11 1.36 4.05 -10.38
C PHE A 11 2.50 4.92 -10.91
N LYS A 12 2.83 5.96 -10.14
CA LYS A 12 3.93 6.86 -10.44
C LYS A 12 5.26 6.19 -10.08
N GLN A 13 6.23 6.21 -10.98
CA GLN A 13 7.55 5.63 -10.72
C GLN A 13 8.29 6.44 -9.65
N LEU A 14 9.20 5.78 -8.93
CA LEU A 14 9.99 6.43 -7.90
C LEU A 14 10.87 7.56 -8.45
N SER A 15 11.33 7.45 -9.71
CA SER A 15 12.07 8.51 -10.42
C SER A 15 11.28 9.81 -10.52
N ASP A 16 9.95 9.71 -10.60
CA ASP A 16 9.07 10.86 -10.72
C ASP A 16 8.54 11.32 -9.35
N TYR A 17 8.89 10.63 -8.26
CA TYR A 17 8.42 10.97 -6.92
C TYR A 17 8.98 12.32 -6.47
N ASP A 18 8.08 13.21 -6.05
CA ASP A 18 8.45 14.56 -5.60
C ASP A 18 8.83 14.53 -4.12
N TRP A 19 10.12 14.36 -3.85
CA TRP A 19 10.68 14.29 -2.50
C TRP A 19 10.51 15.58 -1.68
N HIS A 20 10.21 16.71 -2.32
CA HIS A 20 9.98 17.98 -1.63
C HIS A 20 8.53 18.13 -1.16
N TRP A 21 7.64 17.21 -1.55
CA TRP A 21 6.22 17.31 -1.20
C TRP A 21 5.91 16.86 0.24
N PRO A 22 6.36 15.69 0.71
CA PRO A 22 6.23 15.35 2.12
C PRO A 22 6.99 16.35 2.98
N ARG A 23 6.39 16.79 4.09
CA ARG A 23 7.08 17.59 5.10
C ARG A 23 8.18 16.77 5.79
N ARG A 24 7.93 15.48 5.96
CA ARG A 24 8.88 14.54 6.55
C ARG A 24 8.76 13.17 5.90
N ILE A 25 9.89 12.63 5.45
CA ILE A 25 10.07 11.25 5.00
C ILE A 25 11.56 10.93 5.05
N ASP A 26 11.92 9.71 5.46
CA ASP A 26 13.29 9.24 5.33
C ASP A 26 13.53 8.72 3.91
N ARG A 27 14.16 9.55 3.08
CA ARG A 27 14.47 9.18 1.69
C ARG A 27 15.49 8.04 1.63
N ALA A 28 16.49 8.04 2.49
CA ALA A 28 17.55 7.04 2.46
C ALA A 28 16.98 5.66 2.79
N ALA A 29 16.09 5.59 3.79
CA ALA A 29 15.38 4.35 4.10
C ALA A 29 14.54 3.86 2.92
N VAL A 30 13.78 4.75 2.25
CA VAL A 30 13.01 4.35 1.05
C VAL A 30 13.90 3.87 -0.11
N GLU A 31 15.06 4.50 -0.30
CA GLU A 31 16.03 4.06 -1.31
C GLU A 31 16.66 2.71 -0.94
N ASP A 32 16.91 2.44 0.34
CA ASP A 32 17.39 1.13 0.81
C ASP A 32 16.37 0.02 0.54
N LEU A 33 15.07 0.29 0.72
CA LEU A 33 14.00 -0.67 0.38
C LEU A 33 14.03 -1.10 -1.10
N MET A 34 14.55 -0.27 -2.00
CA MET A 34 14.68 -0.59 -3.42
C MET A 34 15.82 -1.58 -3.71
N THR A 35 16.74 -1.78 -2.75
CA THR A 35 17.77 -2.83 -2.82
C THR A 35 17.19 -4.22 -2.56
N LEU A 36 15.99 -4.29 -1.96
CA LEU A 36 15.31 -5.52 -1.53
C LEU A 36 16.04 -6.31 -0.43
N SER A 37 17.01 -5.67 0.25
CA SER A 37 17.77 -6.23 1.40
C SER A 37 16.85 -6.84 2.47
N PHE A 38 15.75 -6.16 2.80
CA PHE A 38 14.74 -6.58 3.77
C PHE A 38 14.18 -8.00 3.53
N MET A 39 14.21 -8.48 2.28
CA MET A 39 13.71 -9.81 1.93
C MET A 39 14.59 -10.95 2.47
N ASN A 40 15.88 -10.69 2.71
CA ASN A 40 16.83 -11.70 3.20
C ASN A 40 16.48 -12.16 4.62
N ASP A 41 16.02 -11.23 5.46
CA ASP A 41 15.67 -11.50 6.86
C ASP A 41 14.16 -11.68 7.09
N ALA A 42 13.40 -11.78 5.99
CA ALA A 42 11.95 -11.80 5.97
C ALA A 42 11.33 -10.61 6.75
N ALA A 43 11.97 -9.44 6.68
CA ALA A 43 11.47 -8.23 7.31
C ALA A 43 10.24 -7.69 6.59
N ASN A 44 9.32 -7.10 7.34
CA ASN A 44 8.14 -6.42 6.85
C ASN A 44 8.45 -4.95 6.58
N ILE A 45 7.67 -4.32 5.71
CA ILE A 45 7.73 -2.89 5.46
C ILE A 45 6.40 -2.30 5.86
N VAL A 46 6.43 -1.20 6.62
CA VAL A 46 5.23 -0.46 6.96
C VAL A 46 5.36 0.98 6.49
N PHE A 47 4.51 1.38 5.54
CA PHE A 47 4.29 2.78 5.22
C PHE A 47 3.14 3.33 6.07
N ILE A 48 3.42 4.35 6.88
CA ILE A 48 2.44 5.00 7.74
C ILE A 48 2.39 6.51 7.48
N GLY A 49 1.21 7.11 7.56
CA GLY A 49 1.00 8.54 7.32
C GLY A 49 -0.41 8.89 6.83
N PRO A 50 -0.77 10.17 6.70
CA PRO A 50 -2.13 10.58 6.34
C PRO A 50 -2.49 10.27 4.88
N ASN A 51 -3.74 10.54 4.50
CA ASN A 51 -4.25 10.20 3.18
C ASN A 51 -3.53 11.01 2.09
N GLY A 52 -3.19 10.36 0.97
CA GLY A 52 -2.66 11.05 -0.21
C GLY A 52 -1.18 11.45 -0.15
N VAL A 53 -0.42 11.04 0.87
CA VAL A 53 1.04 11.35 0.97
C VAL A 53 1.96 10.39 0.18
N GLY A 54 1.40 9.42 -0.53
CA GLY A 54 2.17 8.54 -1.42
C GLY A 54 2.55 7.16 -0.86
N LYS A 55 2.05 6.74 0.32
CA LYS A 55 2.28 5.39 0.90
C LYS A 55 2.10 4.25 -0.12
N SER A 56 0.92 4.18 -0.74
CA SER A 56 0.62 3.14 -1.74
C SER A 56 1.45 3.27 -3.01
N THR A 57 1.92 4.47 -3.35
CA THR A 57 2.84 4.68 -4.48
C THR A 57 4.20 4.08 -4.17
N LEU A 58 4.75 4.33 -2.98
CA LEU A 58 6.02 3.75 -2.55
C LEU A 58 5.94 2.23 -2.41
N ALA A 59 4.89 1.71 -1.78
CA ALA A 59 4.64 0.27 -1.68
C ALA A 59 4.58 -0.41 -3.06
N ARG A 60 3.93 0.22 -4.05
CA ARG A 60 3.90 -0.28 -5.43
C ARG A 60 5.28 -0.25 -6.09
N ASN A 61 6.10 0.77 -5.85
CA ASN A 61 7.45 0.83 -6.40
C ASN A 61 8.34 -0.29 -5.84
N VAL A 62 8.33 -0.52 -4.52
CA VAL A 62 9.08 -1.63 -3.91
C VAL A 62 8.57 -2.99 -4.42
N ALA A 63 7.25 -3.18 -4.45
CA ALA A 63 6.64 -4.40 -4.97
C ALA A 63 6.95 -4.63 -6.46
N HIS A 64 6.99 -3.56 -7.26
CA HIS A 64 7.41 -3.61 -8.65
C HIS A 64 8.89 -3.97 -8.80
N GLN A 65 9.75 -3.41 -7.95
CA GLN A 65 11.18 -3.74 -7.92
C GLN A 65 11.41 -5.23 -7.64
N ALA A 66 10.74 -5.78 -6.63
CA ALA A 66 10.78 -7.22 -6.35
C ALA A 66 10.32 -8.05 -7.55
N LEU A 67 9.26 -7.61 -8.22
CA LEU A 67 8.71 -8.29 -9.38
C LEU A 67 9.68 -8.34 -10.57
N ILE A 68 10.38 -7.23 -10.87
CA ILE A 68 11.36 -7.19 -11.97
C ILE A 68 12.63 -7.99 -11.64
N CYS A 69 13.00 -8.08 -10.36
CA CYS A 69 14.07 -8.95 -9.86
C CYS A 69 13.68 -10.45 -9.84
N GLY A 70 12.47 -10.79 -10.31
CA GLY A 70 12.05 -12.17 -10.52
C GLY A 70 11.25 -12.79 -9.38
N HIS A 71 10.99 -12.05 -8.30
CA HIS A 71 10.20 -12.53 -7.16
C HIS A 71 8.71 -12.61 -7.48
N THR A 72 8.01 -13.50 -6.77
CA THR A 72 6.55 -13.59 -6.80
C THR A 72 5.94 -12.51 -5.91
N VAL A 73 5.09 -11.67 -6.50
CA VAL A 73 4.52 -10.51 -5.83
C VAL A 73 3.00 -10.53 -5.95
N LEU A 74 2.30 -10.20 -4.86
CA LEU A 74 0.86 -9.95 -4.85
C LEU A 74 0.59 -8.59 -4.19
N PHE A 75 -0.22 -7.76 -4.81
CA PHE A 75 -0.65 -6.47 -4.27
C PHE A 75 -2.18 -6.43 -4.18
N ARG A 76 -2.74 -6.31 -2.98
CA ARG A 76 -4.20 -6.23 -2.76
C ARG A 76 -4.53 -5.18 -1.72
N THR A 77 -5.71 -4.58 -1.80
CA THR A 77 -6.22 -3.86 -0.64
C THR A 77 -6.61 -4.88 0.44
N ALA A 78 -6.52 -4.48 1.70
CA ALA A 78 -6.94 -5.31 2.82
C ALA A 78 -8.42 -5.69 2.70
N SER A 79 -9.27 -4.75 2.24
CA SER A 79 -10.68 -4.98 1.98
C SER A 79 -10.94 -6.09 0.96
N GLU A 80 -10.30 -6.01 -0.21
CA GLU A 80 -10.48 -7.00 -1.28
C GLU A 80 -10.01 -8.39 -0.84
N MET A 81 -8.82 -8.45 -0.21
CA MET A 81 -8.22 -9.70 0.21
C MET A 81 -9.03 -10.37 1.31
N LEU A 82 -9.37 -9.63 2.36
CA LEU A 82 -10.07 -10.19 3.51
C LEU A 82 -11.54 -10.48 3.18
N GLY A 83 -12.18 -9.66 2.34
CA GLY A 83 -13.51 -9.94 1.82
C GLY A 83 -13.56 -11.22 0.98
N GLU A 84 -12.56 -11.44 0.11
CA GLU A 84 -12.43 -12.69 -0.64
C GLU A 84 -12.23 -13.90 0.27
N LEU A 85 -11.38 -13.79 1.29
CA LEU A 85 -11.15 -14.87 2.25
C LEU A 85 -12.39 -15.15 3.11
N ALA A 86 -13.10 -14.11 3.53
CA ALA A 86 -14.32 -14.23 4.34
C ALA A 86 -15.51 -14.80 3.56
N ALA A 87 -15.55 -14.62 2.23
CA ALA A 87 -16.60 -15.18 1.37
C ALA A 87 -16.43 -16.68 1.06
N LEU A 88 -15.33 -17.30 1.47
CA LEU A 88 -15.10 -18.74 1.26
C LEU A 88 -15.73 -19.55 2.40
N ASP A 89 -16.71 -20.39 2.05
CA ASP A 89 -17.41 -21.26 3.01
C ASP A 89 -16.72 -22.62 3.20
N SER A 90 -15.94 -23.07 2.22
CA SER A 90 -15.22 -24.34 2.30
C SER A 90 -13.85 -24.17 2.94
N ASP A 91 -13.57 -24.94 3.99
CA ASP A 91 -12.25 -25.00 4.64
C ASP A 91 -11.12 -25.34 3.67
N ALA A 92 -11.38 -26.19 2.67
CA ALA A 92 -10.39 -26.54 1.67
C ALA A 92 -10.07 -25.36 0.74
N ALA A 93 -11.11 -24.63 0.31
CA ALA A 93 -10.96 -23.45 -0.52
C ALA A 93 -10.26 -22.31 0.23
N LEU A 94 -10.64 -22.08 1.49
CA LEU A 94 -10.03 -21.09 2.37
C LEU A 94 -8.53 -21.39 2.59
N ARG A 95 -8.19 -22.64 2.95
CA ARG A 95 -6.80 -23.06 3.13
C ARG A 95 -5.97 -22.86 1.87
N ARG A 96 -6.50 -23.23 0.70
CA ARG A 96 -5.83 -23.02 -0.59
C ARG A 96 -5.60 -21.54 -0.88
N ARG A 97 -6.58 -20.68 -0.59
CA ARG A 97 -6.46 -19.23 -0.85
C ARG A 97 -5.51 -18.54 0.12
N LEU A 98 -5.55 -18.89 1.40
CA LEU A 98 -4.56 -18.44 2.39
C LEU A 98 -3.14 -18.88 1.99
N HIS A 99 -2.95 -20.14 1.56
CA HIS A 99 -1.66 -20.61 1.07
C HIS A 99 -1.17 -19.80 -0.13
N HIS A 100 -2.05 -19.46 -1.07
CA HIS A 100 -1.67 -18.62 -2.21
C HIS A 100 -1.13 -17.25 -1.78
N TYR A 101 -1.78 -16.58 -0.82
CA TYR A 101 -1.29 -15.31 -0.28
C TYR A 101 -0.01 -15.47 0.55
N ALA A 102 0.08 -16.53 1.36
CA ALA A 102 1.23 -16.80 2.20
C ALA A 102 2.49 -17.21 1.40
N ALA A 103 2.32 -17.84 0.23
CA ALA A 103 3.44 -18.36 -0.57
C ALA A 103 4.18 -17.30 -1.39
N ALA A 104 3.56 -16.13 -1.65
CA ALA A 104 4.22 -15.07 -2.41
C ALA A 104 5.47 -14.56 -1.68
N ASP A 105 6.55 -14.32 -2.42
CA ASP A 105 7.80 -13.78 -1.86
C ASP A 105 7.55 -12.42 -1.19
N VAL A 106 6.80 -11.55 -1.87
CA VAL A 106 6.31 -10.28 -1.33
C VAL A 106 4.79 -10.20 -1.44
N LEU A 107 4.13 -9.97 -0.30
CA LEU A 107 2.71 -9.64 -0.23
C LEU A 107 2.56 -8.19 0.21
N ALA A 108 1.99 -7.34 -0.65
CA ALA A 108 1.62 -5.98 -0.31
C ALA A 108 0.12 -5.89 0.00
N ILE A 109 -0.19 -5.43 1.21
CA ILE A 109 -1.53 -5.23 1.74
C ILE A 109 -1.74 -3.72 1.91
N ASP A 110 -2.48 -3.13 0.99
CA ASP A 110 -2.78 -1.69 0.95
C ASP A 110 -3.99 -1.38 1.85
N GLU A 111 -4.02 -0.20 2.46
CA GLU A 111 -5.21 0.38 3.13
C GLU A 111 -5.73 -0.40 4.34
N VAL A 112 -4.85 -0.94 5.19
CA VAL A 112 -5.29 -1.75 6.35
C VAL A 112 -6.14 -0.94 7.35
N GLY A 113 -5.89 0.36 7.53
CA GLY A 113 -6.53 1.19 8.56
C GLY A 113 -7.94 1.76 8.27
N TYR A 114 -8.58 1.40 7.15
CA TYR A 114 -9.84 2.03 6.70
C TYR A 114 -11.12 1.23 6.95
N LEU A 115 -11.03 0.00 7.47
CA LEU A 115 -12.22 -0.83 7.67
C LEU A 115 -12.52 -1.05 9.16
N SER A 116 -13.80 -1.00 9.50
CA SER A 116 -14.32 -1.66 10.71
C SER A 116 -14.39 -3.15 10.43
N TYR A 117 -13.30 -3.87 10.68
CA TYR A 117 -13.26 -5.31 10.42
C TYR A 117 -14.10 -6.07 11.44
N SER A 118 -14.85 -7.07 10.99
CA SER A 118 -15.41 -8.08 11.90
C SER A 118 -14.29 -8.96 12.48
N ASN A 119 -14.56 -9.63 13.60
CA ASN A 119 -13.60 -10.56 14.22
C ASN A 119 -13.05 -11.59 13.22
N ARG A 120 -13.90 -12.11 12.33
CA ARG A 120 -13.48 -13.04 11.27
C ARG A 120 -12.37 -12.46 10.38
N HIS A 121 -12.45 -11.18 10.01
CA HIS A 121 -11.40 -10.57 9.18
C HIS A 121 -10.10 -10.38 9.97
N ALA A 122 -10.19 -10.07 11.27
CA ALA A 122 -9.03 -9.99 12.15
C ALA A 122 -8.32 -11.36 12.25
N ASP A 123 -9.09 -12.43 12.47
CA ASP A 123 -8.57 -13.80 12.56
C ASP A 123 -7.92 -14.25 11.24
N LEU A 124 -8.54 -13.91 10.10
CA LEU A 124 -7.97 -14.20 8.78
C LEU A 124 -6.66 -13.45 8.52
N LEU A 125 -6.60 -12.17 8.90
CA LEU A 125 -5.38 -11.37 8.79
C LEU A 125 -4.30 -11.91 9.72
N PHE A 126 -4.65 -12.25 10.96
CA PHE A 126 -3.77 -12.88 11.93
C PHE A 126 -3.18 -14.19 11.42
N GLU A 127 -4.02 -15.09 10.89
CA GLU A 127 -3.59 -16.36 10.33
C GLU A 127 -2.63 -16.14 9.15
N LEU A 128 -2.94 -15.19 8.26
CA LEU A 128 -2.08 -14.87 7.12
C LEU A 128 -0.72 -14.31 7.55
N ILE A 129 -0.69 -13.32 8.44
CA ILE A 129 0.56 -12.75 8.95
C ILE A 129 1.36 -13.81 9.72
N SER A 130 0.71 -14.64 10.52
CA SER A 130 1.36 -15.74 11.25
C SER A 130 2.02 -16.77 10.32
N ARG A 131 1.43 -17.06 9.16
CA ARG A 131 2.05 -17.95 8.16
C ARG A 131 3.27 -17.35 7.47
N ARG A 132 3.34 -16.02 7.38
CA ARG A 132 4.42 -15.28 6.71
C ARG A 132 5.53 -14.86 7.66
N TYR A 133 5.23 -14.72 8.95
CA TYR A 133 6.15 -14.35 10.00
C TYR A 133 7.45 -15.16 9.95
N GLU A 134 8.59 -14.44 9.90
CA GLU A 134 9.95 -14.98 9.78
C GLU A 134 10.21 -15.89 8.55
N LYS A 135 9.32 -15.85 7.55
CA LYS A 135 9.42 -16.68 6.33
C LYS A 135 9.39 -15.86 5.06
N ARG A 136 8.52 -14.85 4.98
CA ARG A 136 8.27 -14.03 3.78
C ARG A 136 7.91 -12.60 4.16
N SER A 137 8.42 -11.63 3.40
CA SER A 137 8.22 -10.21 3.67
C SER A 137 6.83 -9.70 3.31
N THR A 138 6.24 -8.89 4.17
CA THR A 138 4.93 -8.26 3.93
C THR A 138 5.07 -6.75 3.90
N ILE A 139 4.49 -6.10 2.89
CA ILE A 139 4.42 -4.63 2.81
C ILE A 139 3.02 -4.20 3.25
N ILE A 140 2.92 -3.27 4.18
CA ILE A 140 1.66 -2.73 4.67
C ILE A 140 1.61 -1.23 4.44
N THR A 141 0.45 -0.72 4.02
CA THR A 141 0.14 0.70 4.11
C THR A 141 -1.00 0.94 5.09
N THR A 142 -0.83 1.94 5.95
CA THR A 142 -1.84 2.32 6.94
C THR A 142 -1.85 3.84 7.12
N ASN A 143 -3.04 4.38 7.39
CA ASN A 143 -3.22 5.76 7.82
C ASN A 143 -3.35 5.90 9.35
N ARG A 144 -3.36 4.79 10.08
CA ARG A 144 -3.47 4.75 11.54
C ARG A 144 -2.18 4.19 12.17
N PRO A 145 -1.68 4.80 13.25
CA PRO A 145 -0.71 4.19 14.16
C PRO A 145 -1.11 2.79 14.60
N PHE A 146 -0.13 1.91 14.82
CA PHE A 146 -0.37 0.56 15.33
C PHE A 146 -0.95 0.55 16.75
N ALA A 147 -0.67 1.58 17.55
CA ALA A 147 -1.28 1.77 18.85
C ALA A 147 -2.83 1.79 18.77
N ASP A 148 -3.37 2.25 17.64
CA ASP A 148 -4.80 2.42 17.41
C ASP A 148 -5.42 1.18 16.72
N TRP A 149 -4.63 0.13 16.44
CA TRP A 149 -5.17 -1.07 15.78
C TRP A 149 -6.10 -1.87 16.71
N SER A 150 -5.94 -1.75 18.03
CA SER A 150 -6.93 -2.28 18.97
C SER A 150 -8.32 -1.65 18.75
N GLU A 151 -8.39 -0.38 18.33
CA GLU A 151 -9.66 0.29 17.99
C GLU A 151 -10.21 -0.12 16.62
N VAL A 152 -9.32 -0.45 15.67
CA VAL A 152 -9.69 -0.98 14.34
C VAL A 152 -10.29 -2.39 14.46
N PHE A 153 -9.89 -3.13 15.49
CA PHE A 153 -10.31 -4.50 15.75
C PHE A 153 -10.77 -4.69 17.22
N PRO A 154 -11.86 -4.02 17.64
CA PRO A 154 -12.20 -3.80 19.05
C PRO A 154 -12.54 -5.07 19.85
N ASN A 155 -12.71 -6.22 19.21
CA ASN A 155 -13.09 -7.49 19.86
C ASN A 155 -12.20 -8.68 19.47
N ALA A 156 -11.08 -8.44 18.79
CA ALA A 156 -10.21 -9.53 18.35
C ALA A 156 -9.02 -9.70 19.30
N ALA A 157 -9.05 -10.78 20.09
CA ALA A 157 -7.97 -11.12 21.02
C ALA A 157 -6.61 -11.31 20.30
N CYS A 158 -6.63 -11.60 19.00
CA CYS A 158 -5.44 -11.83 18.19
C CYS A 158 -4.70 -10.54 17.77
N VAL A 159 -5.26 -9.34 17.99
CA VAL A 159 -4.70 -8.08 17.45
C VAL A 159 -3.36 -7.72 18.04
N VAL A 160 -3.20 -7.87 19.35
CA VAL A 160 -1.90 -7.64 20.01
C VAL A 160 -0.84 -8.56 19.41
N SER A 161 -1.20 -9.83 19.25
CA SER A 161 -0.34 -10.87 18.65
C SER A 161 -0.05 -10.65 17.17
N LEU A 162 -0.99 -10.05 16.43
CA LEU A 162 -0.85 -9.66 15.03
C LEU A 162 0.16 -8.51 14.89
N VAL A 163 -0.03 -7.44 15.68
CA VAL A 163 0.84 -6.26 15.65
C VAL A 163 2.26 -6.64 16.09
N ASP A 164 2.40 -7.44 17.15
CA ASP A 164 3.68 -7.94 17.64
C ASP A 164 4.48 -8.66 16.53
N ARG A 165 3.86 -9.64 15.87
CA ARG A 165 4.50 -10.38 14.75
C ARG A 165 4.84 -9.49 13.56
N LEU A 166 3.95 -8.55 13.24
CA LEU A 166 4.18 -7.63 12.12
C LEU A 166 5.37 -6.71 12.40
N MET A 167 5.50 -6.23 13.64
CA MET A 167 6.46 -5.22 14.06
C MET A 167 7.82 -5.77 14.51
N HIS A 168 7.88 -7.03 14.93
CA HIS A 168 9.12 -7.63 15.44
C HIS A 168 10.29 -7.50 14.45
N ARG A 169 10.04 -7.75 13.16
CA ARG A 169 11.01 -7.51 12.08
C ARG A 169 10.38 -6.59 11.06
N SER A 170 10.36 -5.29 11.31
CA SER A 170 9.83 -4.33 10.35
C SER A 170 10.68 -3.08 10.19
N GLU A 171 10.67 -2.57 8.97
CA GLU A 171 11.10 -1.22 8.63
C GLU A 171 9.88 -0.32 8.52
N VAL A 172 9.82 0.72 9.35
CA VAL A 172 8.68 1.63 9.42
C VAL A 172 9.06 2.95 8.76
N ILE A 173 8.41 3.24 7.63
CA ILE A 173 8.54 4.49 6.91
C ILE A 173 7.35 5.39 7.26
N SER A 174 7.60 6.39 8.11
CA SER A 174 6.63 7.44 8.41
C SER A 174 6.69 8.55 7.37
N ILE A 175 5.52 8.95 6.88
CA ILE A 175 5.36 10.03 5.91
C ILE A 175 4.42 11.07 6.52
N GLU A 176 4.91 12.29 6.68
CA GLU A 176 4.13 13.43 7.13
C GLU A 176 4.03 14.44 5.99
N GLY A 177 2.84 14.98 5.75
CA GLY A 177 2.63 15.96 4.68
C GLY A 177 1.17 16.09 4.28
N ASP A 178 0.93 17.00 3.35
CA ASP A 178 -0.39 17.22 2.78
C ASP A 178 -0.68 16.24 1.64
N SER A 179 -1.95 16.07 1.30
CA SER A 179 -2.36 15.16 0.23
C SER A 179 -1.84 15.62 -1.14
N TYR A 180 -0.97 14.82 -1.76
CA TYR A 180 -0.48 15.03 -3.11
C TYR A 180 -1.62 15.03 -4.14
N ARG A 181 -2.68 14.26 -3.88
CA ARG A 181 -3.87 14.20 -4.74
C ARG A 181 -4.57 15.57 -4.84
N PHE A 182 -4.53 16.38 -3.78
CA PHE A 182 -5.09 17.74 -3.80
C PHE A 182 -4.22 18.70 -4.62
N LYS A 183 -2.88 18.56 -4.54
CA LYS A 183 -1.95 19.30 -5.43
C LYS A 183 -2.28 19.04 -6.89
N GLU A 184 -2.34 17.78 -7.30
CA GLU A 184 -2.63 17.40 -8.69
C GLU A 184 -4.04 17.84 -9.13
N ALA A 185 -5.03 17.84 -8.23
CA ALA A 185 -6.35 18.36 -8.52
C ALA A 185 -6.34 19.88 -8.76
N ALA A 186 -5.60 20.64 -7.94
CA ALA A 186 -5.46 22.09 -8.08
C ALA A 186 -4.71 22.46 -9.38
N GLU A 187 -3.60 21.79 -9.67
CA GLU A 187 -2.80 22.00 -10.88
C GLU A 187 -3.59 21.70 -12.15
N ARG A 188 -4.33 20.57 -12.18
CA ARG A 188 -5.21 20.24 -13.31
C ARG A 188 -6.32 21.28 -13.50
N SER A 189 -6.92 21.76 -12.40
CA SER A 189 -7.98 22.77 -12.47
C SER A 189 -7.45 24.11 -13.02
N LYS A 190 -6.25 24.53 -12.61
CA LYS A 190 -5.58 25.73 -13.12
C LYS A 190 -5.27 25.60 -14.62
N ALA A 191 -4.66 24.49 -15.04
CA ALA A 191 -4.34 24.24 -16.45
C ALA A 191 -5.59 24.20 -17.34
N GLN A 192 -6.71 23.65 -16.84
CA GLN A 192 -7.99 23.70 -17.56
C GLN A 192 -8.54 25.12 -17.68
N ARG A 193 -8.42 25.95 -16.65
CA ARG A 193 -8.84 27.36 -16.69
C ARG A 193 -8.04 28.15 -17.71
N GLU A 194 -6.72 27.98 -17.75
CA GLU A 194 -5.81 28.64 -18.71
C GLU A 194 -6.07 28.20 -20.16
N LYS A 195 -6.39 26.92 -20.38
CA LYS A 195 -6.82 26.42 -21.70
C LYS A 195 -8.16 27.00 -22.14
N ARG A 196 -9.08 27.28 -21.21
CA ARG A 196 -10.38 27.92 -21.53
C ARG A 196 -10.21 29.40 -21.87
N THR A 197 -9.39 30.14 -21.12
CA THR A 197 -9.13 31.57 -21.35
C THR A 197 -8.32 31.81 -22.63
N SER A 198 -7.35 30.95 -22.96
CA SER A 198 -6.59 31.02 -24.23
C SER A 198 -7.46 30.72 -25.45
N ARG A 199 -8.43 29.79 -25.35
CA ARG A 199 -9.41 29.54 -26.42
C ARG A 199 -10.36 30.71 -26.65
N SER A 200 -10.83 31.38 -25.59
CA SER A 200 -11.75 32.53 -25.74
C SER A 200 -11.06 33.82 -26.21
N SER A 201 -9.73 33.90 -26.13
CA SER A 201 -8.95 35.05 -26.60
C SER A 201 -8.42 34.89 -28.03
N GLY A 202 -8.33 33.65 -28.53
CA GLY A 202 -8.01 33.36 -29.93
C GLY A 202 -9.18 33.52 -30.93
N GLU A 203 -10.40 33.76 -30.45
CA GLU A 203 -11.62 33.88 -31.26
C GLU A 203 -12.01 35.33 -31.61
N LYS A 204 -11.18 36.33 -31.24
CA LYS A 204 -11.36 37.71 -31.73
C LYS A 204 -10.80 37.85 -33.14
N VAL A 205 -11.63 37.51 -34.13
CA VAL A 205 -11.46 37.89 -35.54
C VAL A 205 -11.33 39.42 -35.62
N PRO A 206 -10.35 39.99 -36.36
CA PRO A 206 -10.32 41.42 -36.59
C PRO A 206 -11.51 41.78 -37.49
N ALA A 207 -12.48 42.51 -36.95
CA ALA A 207 -13.50 43.13 -37.78
C ALA A 207 -12.85 44.27 -38.58
N ALA A 208 -13.02 44.17 -39.90
CA ALA A 208 -12.52 45.06 -40.94
C ALA A 208 -13.04 46.50 -40.82
#